data_AF-A0A1Z9Q2T9-F1
#
_entry.id   AF-A0A1Z9Q2T9-F1
#
_cell.length_a   1.000
_cell.length_b   1.000
_cell.length_c   1.000
_cell.angle_alpha   90.00
_cell.angle_beta   90.00
_cell.angle_gamma   90.00
#
_symmetry.space_group_name_H-M   'P 1'
#
loop_
_entity.id
_entity.type
_entity.pdbx_description
1 polymer ?
#
loop_
_entity_poly.entity_id
_entity_poly.type
_entity_poly.pdbx_seq_one_letter_code
_entity_poly.pdbx_strand_id
1 'polypeptide(L)'
;MLTALVQHLKQLSRAAIAMGLGLCFLLSSCSGDAEARLSGNYVEDTVAVSRSLREVIDQPQDAEGHSQAEQEARALINDYMSRYRPKPQVNGLASFTTMQTAVNSLAGHYASYANRPIPESLHDRLEKEFTKAERSAVRGN
;
A
#
# COMPACT_ATOMS: atom_id res chain seq x y z
N MET A 1 47.66 28.46 -5.18
CA MET A 1 46.96 28.31 -3.89
C MET A 1 45.43 28.42 -4.01
N LEU A 2 44.88 29.31 -4.84
CA LEU A 2 43.42 29.40 -5.07
C LEU A 2 42.78 28.10 -5.60
N THR A 3 43.44 27.37 -6.51
CA THR A 3 42.86 26.19 -7.17
C THR A 3 42.63 25.01 -6.22
N ALA A 4 43.54 24.80 -5.26
CA ALA A 4 43.41 23.76 -4.23
C ALA A 4 42.26 24.06 -3.26
N LEU A 5 42.07 25.33 -2.90
CA LEU A 5 41.00 25.79 -2.02
C LEU A 5 39.62 25.62 -2.68
N VAL A 6 39.53 25.89 -4.00
CA VAL A 6 38.31 25.64 -4.80
C VAL A 6 38.00 24.15 -4.92
N GLN A 7 38.99 23.28 -5.05
CA GLN A 7 38.78 21.83 -5.09
C GLN A 7 38.29 21.27 -3.76
N HIS A 8 38.84 21.74 -2.63
CA HIS A 8 38.35 21.37 -1.31
C HIS A 8 36.91 21.84 -1.06
N LEU A 9 36.55 23.06 -1.46
CA LEU A 9 35.16 23.53 -1.37
C LEU A 9 34.19 22.66 -2.20
N LYS A 10 34.60 22.23 -3.39
CA LYS A 10 33.81 21.34 -4.25
C LYS A 10 33.66 19.93 -3.69
N GLN A 11 34.66 19.42 -2.97
CA GLN A 11 34.57 18.11 -2.30
C GLN A 11 33.63 18.18 -1.08
N LEU A 12 33.73 19.25 -0.29
CA LEU A 12 32.86 19.47 0.87
C LEU A 12 31.39 19.66 0.46
N SER A 13 31.12 20.38 -0.64
CA SER A 13 29.75 20.55 -1.13
C SER A 13 29.13 19.23 -1.63
N ARG A 14 29.91 18.39 -2.31
CA ARG A 14 29.45 17.06 -2.76
C ARG A 14 29.17 16.12 -1.58
N ALA A 15 30.02 16.16 -0.55
CA ALA A 15 29.82 15.37 0.67
C ALA A 15 28.58 15.83 1.44
N ALA A 16 28.33 17.15 1.54
CA ALA A 16 27.13 17.69 2.19
C ALA A 16 25.85 17.30 1.46
N ILE A 17 25.84 17.33 0.12
CA ILE A 17 24.68 16.88 -0.68
C ILE A 17 24.44 15.37 -0.50
N ALA A 18 25.51 14.56 -0.51
CA ALA A 18 25.40 13.12 -0.30
C ALA A 18 24.86 12.76 1.09
N MET A 19 25.34 13.45 2.14
CA MET A 19 24.83 13.27 3.51
C MET A 19 23.40 13.77 3.65
N GLY A 20 23.05 14.92 3.05
CA GLY A 20 21.68 15.43 3.03
C GLY A 20 20.70 14.46 2.37
N LEU A 21 21.07 13.89 1.21
CA LEU A 21 20.26 12.88 0.53
C LEU A 21 20.15 11.59 1.34
N GLY A 22 21.25 11.12 1.94
CA GLY A 22 21.22 9.94 2.82
C GLY A 22 20.29 10.11 4.03
N LEU A 23 20.27 11.31 4.62
CA LEU A 23 19.39 11.63 5.74
C LEU A 23 17.91 11.69 5.34
N CYS A 24 17.59 12.14 4.12
CA CYS A 24 16.22 12.10 3.59
C CYS A 24 15.69 10.66 3.42
N PHE A 25 16.55 9.71 3.06
CA PHE A 25 16.16 8.29 2.99
C PHE A 25 15.88 7.70 4.38
N LEU A 26 16.60 8.12 5.42
CA LEU A 26 16.38 7.65 6.80
C LEU A 26 15.08 8.18 7.41
N LEU A 27 14.63 9.38 7.03
CA LEU A 27 13.39 9.99 7.54
C LEU A 27 12.11 9.51 6.84
N SER A 28 12.23 8.78 5.73
CA SER A 28 11.09 8.29 4.95
C SER A 28 10.55 6.93 5.41
N SER A 29 11.04 6.39 6.54
CA SER A 29 10.62 5.08 7.08
C SER A 29 9.36 5.14 7.98
N CYS A 30 8.52 6.17 7.84
CA CYS A 30 7.27 6.28 8.63
C CYS A 30 6.09 5.49 8.03
N SER A 31 6.33 4.66 7.00
CA SER A 31 5.40 3.59 6.63
C SER A 31 5.67 2.41 7.55
N GLY A 32 4.85 2.22 8.60
CA GLY A 32 5.06 1.12 9.56
C GLY A 32 5.35 -0.22 8.87
N ASP A 33 6.19 -1.05 9.48
CA ASP A 33 6.77 -2.23 8.84
C ASP A 33 5.70 -3.10 8.15
N ALA A 34 5.79 -3.22 6.83
CA ALA A 34 4.96 -4.14 6.04
C ALA A 34 5.11 -5.59 6.54
N GLU A 35 6.30 -5.94 7.06
CA GLU A 35 6.58 -7.19 7.77
C GLU A 35 5.73 -7.38 9.03
N ALA A 36 5.32 -6.31 9.72
CA ALA A 36 4.50 -6.39 10.92
C ALA A 36 3.00 -6.56 10.60
N ARG A 37 2.55 -6.14 9.41
CA ARG A 37 1.12 -6.22 9.01
C ARG A 37 0.75 -7.49 8.25
N LEU A 38 1.72 -8.12 7.57
CA LEU A 38 1.49 -9.28 6.71
C LEU A 38 2.30 -10.47 7.22
N SER A 39 1.63 -11.61 7.41
CA SER A 39 2.25 -12.86 7.88
C SER A 39 3.24 -13.45 6.88
N GLY A 40 3.08 -13.12 5.59
CA GLY A 40 3.82 -13.73 4.49
C GLY A 40 3.19 -15.01 3.95
N ASN A 41 2.15 -15.54 4.61
CA ASN A 41 1.29 -16.59 4.07
C ASN A 41 0.23 -15.96 3.17
N TYR A 42 0.26 -16.30 1.88
CA TYR A 42 -0.63 -15.72 0.88
C TYR A 42 -2.11 -15.87 1.23
N VAL A 43 -2.55 -17.05 1.65
CA VAL A 43 -3.97 -17.31 1.92
C VAL A 43 -4.42 -16.54 3.15
N GLU A 44 -3.63 -16.59 4.22
CA GLU A 44 -3.93 -15.86 5.47
C GLU A 44 -3.96 -14.35 5.22
N ASP A 45 -2.98 -13.82 4.50
CA ASP A 45 -2.89 -12.40 4.19
C ASP A 45 -4.02 -11.95 3.25
N THR A 46 -4.40 -12.72 2.23
CA THR A 46 -5.54 -12.37 1.37
C THR A 46 -6.84 -12.30 2.18
N VAL A 47 -7.05 -13.23 3.12
CA VAL A 47 -8.23 -13.21 3.99
C VAL A 47 -8.19 -12.04 4.97
N ALA A 48 -7.05 -11.79 5.61
CA ALA A 48 -6.90 -10.68 6.55
C ALA A 48 -7.09 -9.33 5.88
N VAL A 49 -6.41 -9.09 4.74
CA VAL A 49 -6.50 -7.84 4.00
C VAL A 49 -7.92 -7.59 3.48
N SER A 50 -8.59 -8.61 2.94
CA SER A 50 -9.98 -8.48 2.46
C SER A 50 -10.93 -8.04 3.57
N ARG A 51 -10.78 -8.61 4.77
CA ARG A 51 -11.59 -8.24 5.95
C ARG A 51 -11.29 -6.84 6.44
N SER A 52 -10.01 -6.48 6.59
CA SER A 52 -9.63 -5.13 7.02
C SER A 52 -10.10 -4.06 6.04
N LEU A 53 -9.98 -4.29 4.74
CA LEU A 53 -10.46 -3.33 3.74
C LEU A 53 -11.99 -3.23 3.74
N ARG A 54 -12.71 -4.33 3.98
CA ARG A 54 -14.16 -4.31 4.16
C ARG A 54 -14.59 -3.43 5.34
N GLU A 55 -13.94 -3.61 6.49
CA GLU A 55 -14.21 -2.78 7.68
C GLU A 55 -14.01 -1.29 7.41
N VAL A 56 -12.99 -0.93 6.61
CA VAL A 56 -12.75 0.46 6.23
C VAL A 56 -13.82 1.01 5.29
N ILE A 57 -14.25 0.25 4.27
CA ILE A 57 -15.26 0.74 3.32
C ILE A 57 -16.68 0.79 3.93
N ASP A 58 -16.92 0.08 5.02
CA ASP A 58 -18.18 0.09 5.78
C ASP A 58 -18.24 1.24 6.81
N GLN A 59 -17.12 1.93 7.05
CA GLN A 59 -17.06 3.02 8.02
C GLN A 59 -17.85 4.25 7.52
N PRO A 60 -18.63 4.92 8.39
CA PRO A 60 -19.28 6.18 8.05
C PRO A 60 -18.26 7.27 7.68
N GLN A 61 -18.57 8.06 6.65
CA GLN A 61 -17.68 9.12 6.14
C GLN A 61 -17.34 10.19 7.20
N ASP A 62 -18.23 10.40 8.17
CA ASP A 62 -18.11 11.38 9.26
C ASP A 62 -17.56 10.77 10.56
N ALA A 63 -17.21 9.47 10.56
CA ALA A 63 -16.63 8.83 11.71
C ALA A 63 -15.26 9.42 12.08
N GLU A 64 -15.01 9.55 13.38
CA GLU A 64 -13.70 9.94 13.88
C GLU A 64 -12.63 8.95 13.37
N GLY A 65 -11.52 9.49 12.87
CA GLY A 65 -10.42 8.66 12.34
C GLY A 65 -10.62 8.10 10.93
N HIS A 66 -11.72 8.39 10.22
CA HIS A 66 -11.94 7.88 8.84
C HIS A 66 -10.76 8.17 7.89
N SER A 67 -10.21 9.39 7.94
CA SER A 67 -9.04 9.76 7.12
C SER A 67 -7.80 8.94 7.45
N GLN A 68 -7.62 8.57 8.72
CA GLN A 68 -6.53 7.69 9.13
C GLN A 68 -6.76 6.26 8.64
N ALA A 69 -7.99 5.74 8.76
CA ALA A 69 -8.38 4.45 8.23
C ALA A 69 -8.14 4.34 6.71
N GLU A 70 -8.48 5.39 5.94
CA GLU A 70 -8.14 5.44 4.50
C GLU A 70 -6.63 5.39 4.24
N GLN A 71 -5.83 6.09 5.04
CA GLN A 71 -4.37 6.09 4.88
C GLN A 71 -3.78 4.72 5.19
N GLU A 72 -4.25 4.08 6.27
CA GLU A 72 -3.86 2.72 6.64
C GLU A 72 -4.29 1.69 5.59
N ALA A 73 -5.49 1.84 5.01
CA ALA A 73 -5.95 1.01 3.90
C ALA A 73 -5.04 1.14 2.67
N ARG A 74 -4.65 2.37 2.29
CA ARG A 74 -3.71 2.60 1.18
C ARG A 74 -2.35 1.95 1.46
N ALA A 75 -1.84 2.07 2.70
CA ALA A 75 -0.60 1.42 3.09
C ALA A 75 -0.72 -0.11 3.01
N LEU A 76 -1.80 -0.69 3.53
CA LEU A 76 -2.06 -2.13 3.49
C LEU A 76 -2.17 -2.66 2.05
N ILE A 77 -2.83 -1.92 1.15
CA ILE A 77 -2.90 -2.25 -0.28
C ILE A 77 -1.48 -2.28 -0.89
N ASN A 78 -0.65 -1.28 -0.61
CA ASN A 78 0.71 -1.22 -1.12
C ASN A 78 1.58 -2.36 -0.57
N ASP A 79 1.47 -2.67 0.73
CA ASP A 79 2.18 -3.78 1.38
C ASP A 79 1.78 -5.12 0.74
N TYR A 80 0.48 -5.36 0.55
CA TYR A 80 -0.03 -6.59 -0.08
C TYR A 80 0.45 -6.72 -1.53
N MET A 81 0.29 -5.66 -2.33
CA MET A 81 0.67 -5.68 -3.74
C MET A 81 2.17 -5.81 -3.94
N SER A 82 2.99 -5.12 -3.14
CA SER A 82 4.45 -5.21 -3.23
C SER A 82 4.96 -6.61 -2.83
N ARG A 83 4.35 -7.25 -1.84
CA ARG A 83 4.71 -8.61 -1.39
C ARG A 83 4.34 -9.70 -2.39
N TYR A 84 3.14 -9.63 -2.98
CA TYR A 84 2.58 -10.76 -3.73
C TYR A 84 2.64 -10.62 -5.25
N ARG A 85 2.62 -9.40 -5.80
CA ARG A 85 2.69 -9.18 -7.26
C ARG A 85 3.97 -9.74 -7.92
N PRO A 86 5.17 -9.65 -7.31
CA PRO A 86 6.38 -10.17 -7.93
C PRO A 86 6.49 -11.70 -7.91
N LYS A 87 5.65 -12.40 -7.14
CA LYS A 87 5.74 -13.85 -6.92
C LYS A 87 5.04 -14.62 -8.07
N PRO A 88 5.75 -15.33 -8.95
CA PRO A 88 5.14 -16.03 -10.10
C PRO A 88 4.14 -17.10 -9.70
N GLN A 89 4.33 -17.71 -8.52
CA GLN A 89 3.42 -18.71 -7.97
C GLN A 89 2.11 -18.12 -7.43
N VAL A 90 2.00 -16.79 -7.31
CA VAL A 90 0.80 -16.09 -6.80
C VAL A 90 0.16 -15.21 -7.87
N ASN A 91 0.96 -14.50 -8.66
CA ASN A 91 0.46 -13.41 -9.50
C ASN A 91 -0.46 -13.84 -10.65
N GLY A 92 -0.46 -15.13 -11.01
CA GLY A 92 -1.39 -15.73 -11.97
C GLY A 92 -2.64 -16.34 -11.37
N LEU A 93 -2.76 -16.39 -10.04
CA LEU A 93 -3.92 -16.97 -9.36
C LEU A 93 -5.17 -16.11 -9.61
N ALA A 94 -6.31 -16.79 -9.77
CA ALA A 94 -7.61 -16.15 -9.86
C ALA A 94 -7.92 -15.35 -8.58
N SER A 95 -7.56 -15.88 -7.41
CA SER A 95 -7.65 -15.15 -6.14
C SER A 95 -6.85 -13.84 -6.17
N PHE A 96 -5.62 -13.86 -6.70
CA PHE A 96 -4.76 -12.68 -6.73
C PHE A 96 -5.27 -11.63 -7.71
N THR A 97 -5.63 -12.03 -8.92
CA THR A 97 -6.14 -11.11 -9.96
C THR A 97 -7.49 -10.50 -9.60
N THR A 98 -8.36 -11.26 -8.92
CA THR A 98 -9.61 -10.77 -8.32
C THR A 98 -9.31 -9.71 -7.25
N MET A 99 -8.43 -10.02 -6.30
CA MET A 99 -8.01 -9.06 -5.26
C MET A 99 -7.38 -7.80 -5.86
N GLN A 100 -6.51 -7.96 -6.86
CA GLN A 100 -5.86 -6.85 -7.56
C GLN A 100 -6.88 -5.90 -8.20
N THR A 101 -7.95 -6.43 -8.80
CA THR A 101 -9.05 -5.63 -9.36
C THR A 101 -9.75 -4.80 -8.29
N ALA A 102 -10.04 -5.41 -7.14
CA ALA A 102 -10.68 -4.73 -6.02
C ALA A 102 -9.80 -3.62 -5.46
N VAL A 103 -8.56 -3.93 -5.09
CA VAL A 103 -7.66 -2.95 -4.45
C VAL A 103 -7.25 -1.82 -5.40
N ASN A 104 -7.11 -2.09 -6.71
CA ASN A 104 -6.87 -1.03 -7.70
C ASN A 104 -8.08 -0.09 -7.82
N SER A 105 -9.30 -0.62 -7.76
CA SER A 105 -10.53 0.20 -7.80
C SER A 105 -10.62 1.10 -6.55
N LEU A 106 -10.33 0.54 -5.37
CA LEU A 106 -10.35 1.26 -4.10
C LEU A 106 -9.26 2.34 -4.05
N ALA A 107 -8.02 1.98 -4.39
CA ALA A 107 -6.90 2.93 -4.46
C ALA A 107 -7.17 4.05 -5.48
N GLY A 108 -7.80 3.72 -6.62
CA GLY A 108 -8.21 4.70 -7.62
C GLY A 108 -9.25 5.69 -7.12
N HIS A 109 -10.27 5.24 -6.38
CA HIS A 109 -11.26 6.11 -5.74
C HIS A 109 -10.58 7.08 -4.76
N TYR A 110 -9.77 6.53 -3.86
CA TYR A 110 -9.01 7.29 -2.87
C TYR A 110 -8.03 8.32 -3.46
N ALA A 111 -7.44 8.03 -4.61
CA ALA A 111 -6.57 8.97 -5.32
C ALA A 111 -7.34 10.09 -6.03
N SER A 112 -8.51 9.76 -6.61
CA SER A 112 -9.28 10.68 -7.45
C SER A 112 -10.27 11.54 -6.67
N TYR A 113 -10.78 11.02 -5.55
CA TYR A 113 -11.91 11.57 -4.81
C TYR A 113 -11.61 11.60 -3.31
N ALA A 114 -10.53 12.27 -2.91
CA ALA A 114 -10.18 12.44 -1.51
C ALA A 114 -11.37 13.05 -0.72
N ASN A 115 -11.65 12.50 0.46
CA ASN A 115 -12.74 12.94 1.35
C ASN A 115 -14.16 12.83 0.73
N ARG A 116 -14.35 11.98 -0.28
CA ARG A 116 -15.69 11.63 -0.79
C ARG A 116 -16.06 10.20 -0.42
N PRO A 117 -17.33 9.97 -0.06
CA PRO A 117 -17.81 8.62 0.21
C PRO A 117 -17.67 7.73 -1.02
N ILE A 118 -17.42 6.45 -0.77
CA ILE A 118 -17.40 5.42 -1.80
C ILE A 118 -18.83 5.32 -2.38
N PRO A 119 -19.00 5.43 -3.71
CA PRO A 119 -20.31 5.24 -4.32
C PRO A 119 -20.84 3.83 -4.03
N GLU A 120 -22.14 3.70 -3.76
CA GLU A 120 -22.79 2.41 -3.42
C GLU A 120 -22.46 1.30 -4.45
N SER A 121 -22.50 1.61 -5.74
CA SER A 121 -22.14 0.65 -6.80
C SER A 121 -20.68 0.17 -6.75
N LEU A 122 -19.77 1.02 -6.25
CA LEU A 122 -18.36 0.66 -6.07
C LEU A 122 -18.21 -0.20 -4.80
N HIS A 123 -18.87 0.19 -3.71
CA HIS A 123 -18.91 -0.57 -2.46
C HIS A 123 -19.39 -2.01 -2.70
N ASP A 124 -20.56 -2.19 -3.33
CA ASP A 124 -21.12 -3.50 -3.66
C ASP A 124 -20.18 -4.38 -4.50
N ARG A 125 -19.43 -3.75 -5.41
CA ARG A 125 -18.46 -4.46 -6.25
C ARG A 125 -17.25 -4.88 -5.43
N LEU A 126 -16.72 -4.00 -4.59
CA LEU A 126 -15.60 -4.32 -3.71
C LEU A 126 -15.96 -5.48 -2.78
N GLU A 127 -17.16 -5.47 -2.19
CA GLU A 127 -17.64 -6.55 -1.31
C GLU A 127 -17.65 -7.91 -2.00
N LYS A 128 -18.16 -7.95 -3.24
CA LYS A 128 -18.20 -9.16 -4.07
C LYS A 128 -16.80 -9.64 -4.43
N GLU A 129 -15.91 -8.74 -4.84
CA GLU A 129 -14.55 -9.11 -5.25
C GLU A 129 -13.70 -9.55 -4.04
N PHE A 130 -13.80 -8.90 -2.88
CA PHE A 130 -13.15 -9.34 -1.65
C PHE A 130 -13.62 -10.73 -1.24
N THR A 131 -14.94 -10.95 -1.16
CA THR A 131 -15.51 -12.27 -0.84
C THR A 131 -15.05 -13.35 -1.82
N LYS A 132 -14.98 -13.02 -3.12
CA LYS A 132 -14.53 -13.95 -4.16
C LYS A 132 -13.04 -14.24 -4.03
N ALA A 133 -12.21 -13.24 -3.76
CA ALA A 133 -10.77 -13.40 -3.56
C ALA A 133 -10.48 -14.29 -2.35
N GLU A 134 -11.13 -14.04 -1.20
CA GLU A 134 -11.02 -14.87 0.00
C GLU A 134 -11.33 -16.35 -0.30
N ARG A 135 -12.51 -16.60 -0.90
CA ARG A 135 -12.97 -17.96 -1.21
C ARG A 135 -12.04 -18.68 -2.19
N SER A 136 -11.51 -17.96 -3.16
CA SER A 136 -10.63 -18.56 -4.18
C SER A 136 -9.24 -18.84 -3.58
N ALA A 137 -8.72 -17.94 -2.75
CA ALA A 137 -7.45 -18.13 -2.03
C ALA A 137 -7.49 -19.36 -1.11
N VAL A 138 -8.56 -19.53 -0.33
CA VAL A 138 -8.75 -20.71 0.54
C VAL A 138 -8.84 -22.01 -0.27
N ARG A 139 -9.36 -21.95 -1.50
CA ARG A 139 -9.42 -23.11 -2.42
C ARG A 139 -8.11 -23.36 -3.15
N GLY A 140 -7.12 -22.47 -3.03
CA GLY A 140 -5.84 -22.56 -3.74
C GLY A 140 -5.91 -22.20 -5.23
N ASN A 141 -6.86 -21.34 -5.64
CA ASN A 141 -7.01 -20.89 -7.02
C ASN A 141 -7.14 -19.38 -7.14
#